data_AF-A0A2V9UY00-F1
#
_entry.id   AF-A0A2V9UY00-F1
#
_cell.length_a   1.000
_cell.length_b   1.000
_cell.length_c   1.000
_cell.angle_alpha   90.00
_cell.angle_beta   90.00
_cell.angle_gamma   90.00
#
_symmetry.space_group_name_H-M   'P 1'
#
loop_
_entity.id
_entity.type
_entity.pdbx_description
1 polymer ?
#
loop_
_entity_poly.entity_id
_entity_poly.type
_entity_poly.pdbx_seq_one_letter_code
_entity_poly.pdbx_strand_id
1 'polypeptide(L)'
;DDPFGNNATPPWGHTGQVPGCQGNLEVGDPLSGSEAPRIVMPNGFTYHLQELAFFSWFYSSRSVGLGGWFSDNGTFLTNAGPPCQ
;
A
#
# COMPACT_ATOMS: atom_id res chain seq x y z
N ASP A 1 13.58 0.16 5.36
CA ASP A 1 14.95 0.61 5.01
C ASP A 1 15.90 -0.55 4.80
N ASP A 2 16.37 -0.68 3.54
CA ASP A 2 17.50 -1.54 3.17
C ASP A 2 18.81 -0.84 3.61
N PRO A 3 19.65 -1.46 4.49
CA PRO A 3 20.88 -0.86 4.98
C PRO A 3 21.96 -0.64 3.89
N PHE A 4 21.74 -1.10 2.65
CA PHE A 4 22.66 -0.95 1.52
C PHE A 4 22.17 0.03 0.44
N GLY A 5 20.99 0.65 0.60
CA GLY A 5 20.50 1.72 -0.29
C GLY A 5 20.24 1.32 -1.74
N ASN A 6 20.15 0.02 -2.05
CA ASN A 6 20.14 -0.49 -3.43
C ASN A 6 18.79 -1.06 -3.88
N ASN A 7 17.80 -1.16 -3.01
CA ASN A 7 16.48 -1.70 -3.37
C ASN A 7 15.33 -0.70 -3.21
N ALA A 8 15.46 0.48 -3.82
CA ALA A 8 14.38 1.44 -3.88
C ALA A 8 13.24 0.93 -4.78
N THR A 9 12.01 1.27 -4.41
CA THR A 9 10.85 1.15 -5.30
C THR A 9 10.99 2.16 -6.44
N PRO A 10 10.38 1.91 -7.63
CA PRO A 10 10.13 2.99 -8.57
C PRO A 10 9.45 4.16 -7.87
N PRO A 11 9.81 5.43 -8.18
CA PRO A 11 9.19 6.58 -7.54
C PRO A 11 7.66 6.53 -7.64
N TRP A 12 7.00 6.69 -6.51
CA TRP A 12 5.54 6.69 -6.39
C TRP A 12 5.12 7.84 -5.46
N GLY A 13 3.87 8.27 -5.52
CA GLY A 13 3.45 9.44 -4.76
C GLY A 13 2.08 9.97 -5.13
N HIS A 14 1.75 11.15 -4.60
CA HIS A 14 0.47 11.83 -4.81
C HIS A 14 -0.76 10.97 -4.48
N THR A 15 -0.61 10.09 -3.49
CA THR A 15 -1.67 9.18 -3.03
C THR A 15 -1.58 9.01 -1.52
N GLY A 16 -2.72 8.72 -0.89
CA GLY A 16 -2.84 8.64 0.56
C GLY A 16 -2.27 9.88 1.25
N GLN A 17 -1.31 9.69 2.16
CA GLN A 17 -0.69 10.79 2.91
C GLN A 17 0.54 11.42 2.24
N VAL A 18 0.93 10.94 1.07
CA VAL A 18 2.21 11.34 0.43
C VAL A 18 1.97 12.48 -0.56
N PRO A 19 2.43 13.71 -0.27
CA PRO A 19 2.16 14.88 -1.11
C PRO A 19 3.05 14.96 -2.37
N GLY A 20 4.20 14.26 -2.39
CA GLY A 20 5.18 14.26 -3.47
C GLY A 20 5.63 12.85 -3.84
N CYS A 21 6.75 12.73 -4.56
CA CYS A 21 7.32 11.44 -4.93
C CYS A 21 8.29 10.92 -3.88
N GLN A 22 8.26 9.61 -3.63
CA GLN A 22 9.22 8.90 -2.80
C GLN A 22 9.55 7.52 -3.39
N GLY A 23 10.69 6.96 -2.99
CA GLY A 23 11.20 5.67 -3.48
C GLY A 23 11.33 4.59 -2.39
N ASN A 24 10.84 4.86 -1.18
CA ASN A 24 10.77 3.89 -0.08
C ASN A 24 9.62 2.91 -0.28
N LEU A 25 9.68 1.76 0.41
CA LEU A 25 8.61 0.77 0.43
C LEU A 25 7.85 0.93 1.75
N GLU A 26 6.86 1.81 1.76
CA GLU A 26 5.97 2.05 2.92
C GLU A 26 4.53 1.67 2.54
N VAL A 27 4.10 0.48 2.94
CA VAL A 27 2.85 -0.14 2.47
C VAL A 27 1.57 0.55 2.94
N GLY A 28 1.63 1.33 4.03
CA GLY A 28 0.47 2.04 4.57
C GLY A 28 0.22 3.38 3.89
N ASP A 29 1.29 4.09 3.55
CA ASP A 29 1.25 5.46 3.04
C ASP A 29 0.28 5.69 1.86
N PRO A 30 0.20 4.83 0.82
CA PRO A 30 -0.73 5.03 -0.29
C PRO A 30 -2.21 4.98 0.09
N LEU A 31 -2.51 4.35 1.22
CA LEU A 31 -3.86 4.02 1.70
C LEU A 31 -4.15 4.64 3.06
N SER A 32 -3.39 5.64 3.49
CA SER A 32 -3.69 6.37 4.72
C SER A 32 -5.10 6.95 4.69
N GLY A 33 -5.87 6.63 5.73
CA GLY A 33 -7.29 6.96 5.82
C GLY A 33 -8.24 5.88 5.29
N SER A 34 -7.74 4.82 4.66
CA SER A 34 -8.51 3.64 4.25
C SER A 34 -8.40 2.53 5.30
N GLU A 35 -9.53 2.08 5.81
CA GLU A 35 -9.61 0.98 6.77
C GLU A 35 -10.08 -0.31 6.08
N ALA A 36 -9.49 -1.43 6.46
CA ALA A 36 -10.10 -2.74 6.29
C ALA A 36 -11.36 -2.87 7.19
N PRO A 37 -12.26 -3.84 6.92
CA PRO A 37 -13.44 -4.05 7.73
C PRO A 37 -13.10 -4.18 9.22
N ARG A 38 -13.87 -3.47 10.05
CA ARG A 38 -13.67 -3.44 11.49
C ARG A 38 -13.81 -4.84 12.09
N ILE A 39 -12.86 -5.20 12.95
CA ILE A 39 -12.83 -6.51 13.59
C ILE A 39 -13.30 -6.38 15.03
N VAL A 40 -14.49 -6.89 15.33
CA VAL A 40 -15.03 -6.95 16.69
C VAL A 40 -14.48 -8.21 17.36
N MET A 41 -13.74 -8.03 18.45
CA MET A 41 -13.11 -9.14 19.17
C MET A 41 -13.83 -9.46 20.49
N PRO A 42 -13.75 -10.71 21.00
CA PRO A 42 -14.40 -11.11 22.25
C PRO A 42 -13.95 -10.34 23.50
N ASN A 43 -12.82 -9.62 23.43
CA ASN A 43 -12.32 -8.75 24.49
C ASN A 43 -13.06 -7.40 24.60
N GLY A 44 -14.10 -7.17 23.79
CA GLY A 44 -14.89 -5.95 23.80
C GLY A 44 -14.29 -4.79 23.00
N PHE A 45 -13.15 -5.00 22.33
CA PHE A 45 -12.53 -3.99 21.47
C PHE A 45 -12.91 -4.20 20.00
N THR A 46 -13.13 -3.09 19.30
CA THR A 46 -13.23 -3.05 17.85
C THR A 46 -11.90 -2.55 17.29
N TYR A 47 -11.25 -3.38 16.48
CA TYR A 47 -9.99 -3.02 15.84
C TYR A 47 -10.26 -2.35 14.49
N HIS A 48 -9.52 -1.28 14.25
CA HIS A 48 -9.54 -0.48 13.04
C HIS A 48 -8.21 -0.70 12.32
N LEU A 49 -8.18 -1.70 11.45
CA LEU A 49 -6.97 -2.02 10.70
C LEU A 49 -6.90 -1.12 9.47
N GLN A 50 -5.76 -0.47 9.26
CA GLN A 50 -5.48 0.22 8.01
C GLN A 50 -5.32 -0.81 6.89
N GLU A 51 -5.85 -0.50 5.71
CA GLU A 51 -5.60 -1.27 4.49
C GLU A 51 -4.17 -1.04 4.00
N LEU A 52 -3.48 -2.11 3.59
CA LEU A 52 -2.08 -2.05 3.19
C LEU A 52 -1.91 -2.40 1.70
N ALA A 53 -1.08 -1.62 1.02
CA ALA A 53 -0.71 -1.87 -0.37
C ALA A 53 0.24 -3.07 -0.45
N PHE A 54 0.02 -3.94 -1.43
CA PHE A 54 0.94 -5.03 -1.73
C PHE A 54 2.16 -4.55 -2.50
N PHE A 55 3.28 -5.27 -2.36
CA PHE A 55 4.53 -4.92 -3.04
C PHE A 55 4.34 -4.77 -4.57
N SER A 56 3.50 -5.58 -5.23
CA SER A 56 3.26 -5.49 -6.68
C SER A 56 2.73 -4.13 -7.14
N TRP A 57 2.07 -3.38 -6.25
CA TRP A 57 1.56 -2.04 -6.52
C TRP A 57 2.72 -1.07 -6.83
N PHE A 58 3.75 -1.09 -5.99
CA PHE A 58 4.94 -0.23 -6.08
C PHE A 58 5.75 -0.45 -7.36
N TYR A 59 5.70 -1.67 -7.92
CA TYR A 59 6.48 -2.03 -9.12
C TYR A 59 5.67 -2.00 -10.41
N SER A 60 4.42 -1.53 -10.35
CA SER A 60 3.51 -1.47 -11.49
C SER A 60 3.43 -2.77 -12.30
N SER A 61 3.60 -3.90 -11.62
CA SER A 61 3.62 -5.23 -12.21
C SER A 61 2.25 -5.91 -12.12
N ARG A 62 2.10 -7.05 -12.78
CA ARG A 62 0.92 -7.90 -12.55
C ARG A 62 0.88 -8.28 -11.08
N SER A 63 -0.23 -8.00 -10.41
CA SER A 63 -0.36 -8.37 -9.01
C SER A 63 -0.29 -9.90 -8.83
N VAL A 64 0.55 -10.31 -7.87
CA VAL A 64 0.56 -11.67 -7.32
C VAL A 64 -0.26 -11.78 -6.03
N GLY A 65 -0.94 -10.70 -5.63
CA GLY A 65 -1.86 -10.66 -4.51
C GLY A 65 -3.16 -11.43 -4.78
N LEU A 66 -3.94 -11.62 -3.71
CA LEU A 66 -5.23 -12.31 -3.77
C LEU A 66 -6.14 -11.65 -4.82
N GLY A 67 -6.75 -12.46 -5.69
CA GLY A 67 -7.66 -11.96 -6.73
C GLY A 67 -7.01 -11.06 -7.79
N GLY A 68 -5.68 -10.95 -7.82
CA GLY A 68 -4.98 -9.99 -8.68
C GLY A 68 -5.08 -8.54 -8.19
N TRP A 69 -5.46 -8.33 -6.92
CA TRP A 69 -5.59 -7.00 -6.31
C TRP A 69 -4.27 -6.47 -5.79
N PHE A 70 -4.20 -5.17 -5.53
CA PHE A 70 -2.99 -4.49 -5.11
C PHE A 70 -3.00 -4.07 -3.63
N SER A 71 -4.00 -4.50 -2.86
CA SER A 71 -4.11 -4.28 -1.42
C SER A 71 -4.88 -5.41 -0.73
N ASP A 72 -4.74 -5.50 0.60
CA ASP A 72 -5.34 -6.57 1.41
C ASP A 72 -6.86 -6.50 1.59
N ASN A 73 -7.48 -5.35 1.41
CA ASN A 73 -8.94 -5.18 1.39
C ASN A 73 -9.52 -4.92 -0.02
N GLY A 74 -8.68 -5.02 -1.06
CA GLY A 74 -9.14 -4.99 -2.45
C GLY A 74 -9.65 -3.63 -2.94
N THR A 75 -9.34 -2.53 -2.28
CA THR A 75 -9.68 -1.19 -2.78
C THR A 75 -8.71 -0.70 -3.85
N PHE A 76 -7.46 -1.17 -3.85
CA PHE A 76 -6.55 -1.00 -4.97
C PHE A 76 -6.74 -2.10 -6.01
N LEU A 77 -7.49 -1.75 -7.06
CA LEU A 77 -7.71 -2.61 -8.23
C LEU A 77 -6.75 -2.27 -9.40
N THR A 78 -5.99 -1.20 -9.28
CA THR A 78 -4.98 -0.74 -10.25
C THR A 78 -3.63 -0.56 -9.56
N ASN A 79 -2.55 -0.68 -10.33
CA ASN A 79 -1.19 -0.48 -9.82
C ASN A 79 -0.85 1.01 -9.61
N ALA A 80 0.38 1.32 -9.17
CA ALA A 80 0.83 2.70 -8.93
C ALA A 80 0.94 3.55 -10.20
N GLY A 81 0.81 2.96 -11.39
CA GLY A 81 0.94 3.67 -12.67
C GLY A 81 2.39 3.94 -13.06
N PRO A 82 2.64 4.91 -13.97
CA PRO A 82 4.00 5.30 -14.35
C PRO A 82 4.74 5.94 -13.16
N PRO A 83 6.09 5.94 -13.16
CA PRO A 83 6.87 6.55 -12.10
C PRO A 83 6.50 8.03 -11.87
N CYS A 84 6.30 8.37 -10.60
CA CYS A 84 6.03 9.73 -10.13
C CYS A 84 7.18 10.67 -10.56
N GLN A 85 6.83 11.93 -10.88
CA GLN A 85 7.74 12.98 -11.34
C GLN A 85 7.80 14.15 -10.38
#